data_AF-A0A2V9B840-F1
#
_entry.id   AF-A0A2V9B840-F1
#
_cell.length_a   1.000
_cell.length_b   1.000
_cell.length_c   1.000
_cell.angle_alpha   90.00
_cell.angle_beta   90.00
_cell.angle_gamma   90.00
#
_symmetry.space_group_name_H-M   'P 1'
#
loop_
_entity.id
_entity.type
_entity.pdbx_description
1 polymer ?
#
loop_
_entity_poly.entity_id
_entity_poly.type
_entity_poly.pdbx_seq_one_letter_code
_entity_poly.pdbx_strand_id
1 'polypeptide(L)'
;KVLFLCTGHPERSEMAEGLLRSIAGEAMIPVSAAIEPAPLSPLAVDAMKEIGIDISGQQVKDVRGAFQDRFAYAVGLGDQSKERCPVFPFAFRIFRWSLEDP
;
A
#
# COMPACT_ATOMS: atom_id res chain seq x y z
N LYS A 1 8.17 0.18 10.44
CA LYS A 1 7.42 -0.36 9.28
C LYS A 1 6.07 0.34 9.17
N VAL A 2 5.65 0.67 7.95
CA VAL A 2 4.35 1.26 7.61
C VAL A 2 3.65 0.33 6.63
N LEU A 3 2.40 -0.04 6.90
CA LEU A 3 1.58 -0.88 6.02
C LEU A 3 0.61 -0.01 5.23
N PHE A 4 0.61 -0.13 3.90
CA PHE A 4 -0.44 0.37 3.01
C PHE A 4 -1.28 -0.82 2.55
N LEU A 5 -2.60 -0.73 2.71
CA LEU A 5 -3.51 -1.82 2.38
C LEU A 5 -4.63 -1.36 1.44
N CYS A 6 -4.87 -2.15 0.40
CA CYS A 6 -6.05 -2.06 -0.46
C CYS A 6 -6.91 -3.34 -0.35
N THR A 7 -8.21 -3.19 -0.54
CA THR A 7 -9.18 -4.29 -0.57
C THR A 7 -9.35 -4.88 -1.96
N GLY A 8 -9.32 -4.05 -3.00
CA GLY A 8 -9.38 -4.46 -4.40
C GLY A 8 -8.01 -4.36 -5.07
N HIS A 9 -7.92 -3.53 -6.11
CA HIS A 9 -6.72 -3.42 -6.91
C HIS A 9 -5.55 -2.76 -6.13
N PRO A 10 -4.32 -3.29 -6.27
CA PRO A 10 -3.23 -2.94 -5.37
C PRO A 10 -2.51 -1.63 -5.73
N GLU A 11 -2.83 -0.97 -6.85
CA GLU A 11 -2.05 0.13 -7.42
C GLU A 11 -1.90 1.28 -6.41
N ARG A 12 -2.98 1.61 -5.69
CA ARG A 12 -2.95 2.67 -4.67
C ARG A 12 -1.93 2.35 -3.58
N SER A 13 -1.90 1.11 -3.11
CA SER A 13 -0.95 0.65 -2.09
C SER A 13 0.48 0.55 -2.61
N GLU A 14 0.68 0.15 -3.88
CA GLU A 14 1.99 0.08 -4.54
C GLU A 14 2.58 1.48 -4.74
N MET A 15 1.78 2.41 -5.27
CA MET A 15 2.18 3.80 -5.45
C MET A 15 2.51 4.45 -4.10
N ALA A 16 1.71 4.20 -3.07
CA ALA A 16 1.97 4.71 -1.73
C ALA A 16 3.27 4.14 -1.12
N GLU A 17 3.56 2.86 -1.35
CA GLU A 17 4.84 2.26 -0.95
C GLU A 17 6.02 2.96 -1.62
N GLY A 18 5.96 3.17 -2.94
CA GLY A 18 7.01 3.81 -3.72
C GLY A 18 7.24 5.27 -3.31
N LEU A 19 6.14 6.03 -3.12
CA LEU A 19 6.17 7.40 -2.63
C LEU A 19 6.84 7.49 -1.26
N LEU A 20 6.41 6.69 -0.29
CA LEU A 20 6.96 6.75 1.05
C LEU A 20 8.43 6.33 1.06
N ARG A 21 8.81 5.34 0.25
CA ARG A 21 10.21 4.92 0.09
C ARG A 21 11.08 6.06 -0.45
N SER A 22 10.58 6.78 -1.45
CA SER A 22 11.29 7.92 -2.04
C SER A 22 11.45 9.09 -1.06
N ILE A 23 10.39 9.44 -0.31
CA ILE A 23 10.38 10.58 0.60
C ILE A 23 11.14 10.31 1.90
N ALA A 24 10.97 9.12 2.49
CA ALA A 24 11.51 8.80 3.81
C ALA A 24 12.85 8.06 3.78
N GLY A 25 13.29 7.58 2.60
CA GLY A 25 14.50 6.77 2.46
C GLY A 25 14.49 5.60 3.43
N GLU A 26 15.58 5.43 4.19
CA GLU A 26 15.72 4.34 5.17
C GLU A 26 15.05 4.61 6.52
N ALA A 27 14.54 5.83 6.76
CA ALA A 27 13.90 6.16 8.03
C ALA A 27 12.58 5.39 8.26
N MET A 28 11.94 4.95 7.17
CA MET A 28 10.73 4.14 7.21
C MET A 28 10.83 2.95 6.26
N ILE A 29 10.22 1.84 6.66
CA ILE A 29 10.12 0.63 5.85
C ILE A 29 8.66 0.52 5.42
N PRO A 30 8.29 1.02 4.22
CA PRO A 30 6.94 0.88 3.69
C PRO A 30 6.72 -0.54 3.16
N VAL A 31 5.48 -1.02 3.28
CA VAL A 31 5.04 -2.33 2.81
C VAL A 31 3.63 -2.18 2.25
N SER A 32 3.40 -2.60 1.01
CA SER A 32 2.08 -2.73 0.40
C SER A 32 1.51 -4.15 0.60
N ALA A 33 0.20 -4.22 0.77
CA ALA A 33 -0.54 -5.47 0.79
C ALA A 33 -1.94 -5.31 0.18
N ALA A 34 -2.48 -6.40 -0.33
CA ALA A 34 -3.86 -6.47 -0.81
C ALA A 34 -4.55 -7.75 -0.35
N ILE A 35 -5.89 -7.70 -0.26
CA ILE A 35 -6.71 -8.90 -0.02
C ILE A 35 -6.63 -9.83 -1.22
N GLU A 36 -6.74 -9.26 -2.41
CA GLU A 36 -6.57 -9.96 -3.69
C GLU A 36 -5.30 -9.42 -4.36
N PRO A 37 -4.11 -9.97 -4.02
CA PRO A 37 -2.89 -9.52 -4.66
C PRO A 37 -2.96 -9.77 -6.16
N ALA A 38 -2.74 -8.71 -6.94
CA ALA A 38 -2.66 -8.75 -8.39
C ALA A 38 -1.22 -8.43 -8.83
N PRO A 39 -0.83 -8.78 -10.06
CA PRO A 39 0.42 -8.30 -10.64
C PRO A 39 0.47 -6.77 -10.65
N LEU A 40 1.69 -6.24 -10.51
CA LEU A 40 1.96 -4.81 -10.58
C LEU A 40 1.38 -4.23 -11.88
N SER A 41 0.56 -3.18 -11.75
CA SER A 41 -0.07 -2.52 -12.89
C SER A 41 0.98 -1.75 -13.71
N PRO A 42 1.09 -1.99 -15.03
CA PRO A 42 1.98 -1.21 -15.89
C PRO A 42 1.67 0.29 -15.85
N LEU A 43 0.39 0.66 -15.74
CA LEU A 43 -0.03 2.05 -15.64
C LEU A 43 0.46 2.71 -14.35
N ALA A 44 0.46 1.99 -13.23
CA ALA A 44 1.00 2.50 -11.98
C ALA A 44 2.51 2.70 -12.07
N VAL A 45 3.23 1.79 -12.75
CA VAL A 45 4.66 1.94 -13.02
C VAL A 45 4.94 3.19 -13.85
N ASP A 46 4.18 3.38 -14.93
CA ASP A 46 4.36 4.51 -15.83
C ASP A 46 4.05 5.84 -15.11
N ALA A 47 2.93 5.92 -14.38
CA ALA A 47 2.56 7.09 -13.60
C ALA A 47 3.61 7.45 -12.53
N MET A 48 4.18 6.47 -11.84
CA MET A 48 5.23 6.71 -10.85
C MET A 48 6.56 7.14 -11.51
N LYS A 49 6.87 6.62 -12.70
CA LYS A 49 8.04 7.04 -13.47
C LYS A 49 7.94 8.50 -13.94
N GLU A 50 6.75 9.01 -14.23
CA GLU A 50 6.54 10.42 -14.59
C GLU A 50 7.04 11.37 -13.49
N ILE A 51 6.98 10.95 -12.23
CA ILE A 51 7.49 11.70 -11.07
C ILE A 51 8.88 11.21 -10.61
N GLY A 52 9.56 10.40 -11.41
CA GLY A 52 10.93 9.93 -11.16
C GLY A 52 11.05 8.80 -10.14
N ILE A 53 9.97 8.07 -9.85
CA ILE A 53 9.97 6.95 -8.90
C ILE A 53 9.74 5.64 -9.66
N ASP A 54 10.70 4.72 -9.61
CA ASP A 54 10.56 3.41 -10.22
C ASP A 54 10.01 2.38 -9.21
N ILE A 55 8.78 1.92 -9.44
CA ILE A 55 8.14 0.87 -8.63
C ILE A 55 8.15 -0.51 -9.30
N SER A 56 8.82 -0.68 -10.45
CA SER A 56 8.79 -1.92 -11.25
C SER A 56 9.31 -3.16 -10.51
N GLY A 57 10.15 -2.99 -9.48
CA GLY A 57 10.66 -4.06 -8.63
C GLY A 57 9.84 -4.34 -7.37
N GLN A 58 8.73 -3.61 -7.14
CA GLN A 58 7.89 -3.82 -5.97
C GLN A 58 7.04 -5.09 -6.11
N GLN A 59 6.65 -5.66 -4.96
CA GLN A 59 5.74 -6.79 -4.91
C GLN A 59 4.72 -6.57 -3.80
N VAL A 60 3.46 -6.68 -4.18
CA VAL A 60 2.33 -6.60 -3.25
C VAL A 60 2.25 -7.89 -2.47
N LYS A 61 2.22 -7.77 -1.14
CA LYS A 61 2.02 -8.92 -0.27
C LYS A 61 0.54 -9.31 -0.21
N ASP A 62 0.30 -10.60 -0.07
CA ASP A 62 -0.99 -11.08 0.43
C ASP A 62 -1.21 -10.55 1.85
N VAL A 63 -2.40 -10.00 2.12
CA VAL A 63 -2.77 -9.44 3.42
C VAL A 63 -2.51 -10.40 4.59
N ARG A 64 -2.67 -11.71 4.39
CA ARG A 64 -2.43 -12.73 5.43
C ARG A 64 -0.95 -12.83 5.78
N GLY A 65 -0.08 -12.69 4.78
CA GLY A 65 1.36 -12.62 4.98
C GLY A 65 1.77 -11.32 5.68
N ALA A 66 1.11 -10.20 5.38
CA ALA A 66 1.34 -8.93 6.04
C ALA A 66 0.98 -8.97 7.54
N PHE A 67 -0.09 -9.66 7.94
CA PHE A 67 -0.49 -9.76 9.35
C PHE A 67 0.48 -10.54 10.26
N GLN A 68 1.50 -11.20 9.70
CA GLN A 68 2.58 -11.80 10.48
C GLN A 68 3.61 -10.76 10.97
N ASP A 69 3.63 -9.59 10.35
CA ASP A 69 4.54 -8.49 10.68
C ASP A 69 3.93 -7.51 11.69
N ARG A 70 4.79 -6.77 12.41
CA ARG A 70 4.39 -5.66 13.27
C ARG A 70 4.59 -4.33 12.58
N PHE A 71 3.60 -3.44 12.69
CA PHE A 71 3.62 -2.13 12.06
C PHE A 71 3.41 -1.01 13.08
N ALA A 72 4.19 0.06 12.97
CA ALA A 72 3.95 1.28 13.75
C ALA A 72 2.70 2.00 13.22
N TYR A 73 2.50 1.95 11.90
CA TYR A 73 1.39 2.60 11.21
C TYR A 73 0.78 1.64 10.18
N ALA A 74 -0.55 1.63 10.09
CA ALA A 74 -1.29 1.01 9.01
C ALA A 74 -2.19 2.05 8.34
N VAL A 75 -2.27 2.04 7.02
CA VAL A 75 -3.04 2.98 6.21
C VAL A 75 -3.91 2.17 5.26
N GLY A 76 -5.23 2.24 5.48
CA GLY A 76 -6.20 1.72 4.51
C GLY A 76 -6.41 2.74 3.40
N LEU A 77 -6.16 2.32 2.16
CA LEU A 77 -6.34 3.09 0.94
C LEU A 77 -7.51 2.46 0.19
N GLY A 78 -8.68 3.05 0.33
CA GLY A 78 -9.91 2.49 -0.23
C GLY A 78 -11.07 3.47 -0.14
N ASP A 79 -12.03 3.34 -1.06
CA ASP A 79 -13.25 4.12 -1.00
C ASP A 79 -14.09 3.61 0.18
N GLN A 80 -14.15 4.40 1.25
CA GLN A 80 -14.84 4.01 2.49
C GLN A 80 -16.34 3.78 2.28
N SER A 81 -16.92 4.28 1.18
CA SER A 81 -18.34 4.06 0.84
C SER A 81 -18.58 2.71 0.16
N LYS A 82 -17.55 2.10 -0.43
CA LYS A 82 -17.66 0.86 -1.22
C LYS A 82 -16.88 -0.31 -0.62
N GLU A 83 -15.85 -0.03 0.18
CA GLU A 83 -14.84 -1.01 0.56
C GLU A 83 -14.75 -1.20 2.08
N ARG A 84 -14.78 -2.47 2.51
CA ARG A 84 -14.56 -2.84 3.91
C ARG A 84 -13.09 -3.16 4.15
N CYS A 85 -12.34 -2.17 4.64
CA CYS A 85 -10.96 -2.40 5.08
C CYS A 85 -10.92 -3.39 6.27
N PRO A 86 -10.03 -4.39 6.25
CA PRO A 86 -9.78 -5.28 7.38
C PRO A 86 -9.42 -4.52 8.66
N VAL A 87 -9.75 -5.14 9.80
CA VAL A 87 -9.19 -4.72 11.09
C VAL A 87 -7.71 -5.09 11.12
N PHE A 88 -6.86 -4.18 11.57
CA PHE A 88 -5.42 -4.39 11.69
C PHE A 88 -5.08 -4.74 13.15
N PRO A 89 -5.11 -6.03 13.55
CA PRO A 89 -4.53 -6.39 14.82
C PRO A 89 -3.02 -6.08 14.71
N PHE A 90 -2.44 -5.45 15.72
CA PHE A 90 -0.99 -5.20 15.82
C PHE A 90 -0.39 -3.98 15.08
N ALA A 91 -1.22 -3.07 14.55
CA ALA A 91 -0.77 -1.73 14.17
C ALA A 91 -0.95 -0.74 15.34
N PHE A 92 0.09 0.04 15.67
CA PHE A 92 0.01 1.00 16.79
C PHE A 92 -0.91 2.19 16.48
N ARG A 93 -0.88 2.68 15.23
CA ARG A 93 -1.82 3.69 14.73
C ARG A 93 -2.36 3.30 13.37
N ILE A 94 -3.66 3.56 13.17
CA ILE A 94 -4.37 3.21 11.94
C ILE A 94 -4.93 4.50 11.33
N PHE A 95 -4.67 4.69 10.05
CA PHE A 95 -5.23 5.77 9.23
C PHE A 95 -6.11 5.19 8.12
N ARG A 96 -7.07 5.98 7.65
CA ARG A 96 -7.89 5.67 6.49
C ARG A 96 -7.89 6.87 5.56
N TRP A 97 -7.40 6.67 4.34
CA TRP A 97 -7.43 7.69 3.30
C TRP A 97 -8.37 7.23 2.19
N SER A 98 -9.43 8.00 1.99
CA SER A 98 -10.39 7.73 0.92
C SER A 98 -9.78 8.20 -0.39
N LEU A 99 -9.54 7.27 -1.30
CA LEU A 99 -9.01 7.52 -2.64
C LEU A 99 -9.91 6.78 -3.62
N GLU A 100 -10.29 7.44 -4.70
CA GLU A 100 -11.00 6.79 -5.80
C GLU A 100 -10.09 5.74 -6.45
N ASP A 101 -10.69 4.65 -6.96
CA ASP A 101 -9.96 3.71 -7.79
C ASP A 101 -9.58 4.38 -9.11
N PRO A 102 -8.33 4.21 -9.57
CA PRO A 102 -7.87 4.73 -10.86
C PRO A 102 -8.54 4.05 -12.06
#